data_AF-A0A151BL94-F1
#
_entry.id   AF-A0A151BL94-F1
#
_cell.length_a   1.000
_cell.length_b   1.000
_cell.length_c   1.000
_cell.angle_alpha   90.00
_cell.angle_beta   90.00
_cell.angle_gamma   90.00
#
_symmetry.space_group_name_H-M   'P 1'
#
loop_
_entity.id
_entity.type
_entity.pdbx_description
1 polymer ?
#
loop_
_entity_poly.entity_id
_entity_poly.type
_entity_poly.pdbx_seq_one_letter_code
_entity_poly.pdbx_strand_id
1 'polypeptide(L)'
;DTVGASTLRPEHIRFNGDGTVTFNFLGKDSVPHTFRVKLPKKVVRNLKEFTENAKSTIFEGVNSKRVSEFLDEVMSGLSAKVFRTCYASEAVKKSLEKSTVKPEDPEYVKKYVAKMANLEAAKVCNHRRAIPKSWRSSLEKKKARLEALKKRAKEAQERLTLKIEERRARYREMLRRREERLEEMEKKLESYQRLLLERKEQGRPVKALKKRIALKRKAITRQRQSVRKLKSRHVEEMKRMRERLKRLRQRYRAAIEKLRLEIKAQRETRDYNLGTSLKSYIDPRIYYEWGREVDYDWKRYYPKALQRKFSWVEAEENALMNLLKS
;
A
#
# COMPACT_ATOMS: atom_id res chain seq x y z
N ASP A 1 26.56 -12.36 -31.12
CA ASP A 1 27.76 -11.65 -30.65
C ASP A 1 27.38 -10.84 -29.41
N THR A 2 27.86 -11.24 -28.24
CA THR A 2 27.56 -10.60 -26.95
C THR A 2 28.87 -10.34 -26.21
N VAL A 3 28.98 -9.20 -25.54
CA VAL A 3 30.22 -8.80 -24.86
C VAL A 3 30.01 -8.55 -23.37
N GLY A 4 31.09 -8.74 -22.60
CA GLY A 4 31.19 -8.41 -21.19
C GLY A 4 32.28 -7.36 -20.97
N ALA A 5 32.55 -7.01 -19.71
CA ALA A 5 33.48 -5.93 -19.37
C ALA A 5 34.88 -6.12 -19.98
N SER A 6 35.46 -7.32 -19.90
CA SER A 6 36.81 -7.60 -20.44
C SER A 6 36.83 -7.86 -21.94
N THR A 7 35.67 -8.03 -22.59
CA THR A 7 35.56 -8.31 -24.03
C THR A 7 34.92 -7.17 -24.80
N LEU A 8 34.87 -5.97 -24.21
CA LEU A 8 34.50 -4.76 -24.92
C LEU A 8 35.45 -4.50 -26.09
N ARG A 9 34.89 -3.87 -27.12
CA ARG A 9 35.56 -3.61 -28.40
C ARG A 9 35.34 -2.15 -28.80
N PRO A 10 36.18 -1.57 -29.67
CA PRO A 10 36.13 -0.15 -30.02
C PRO A 10 34.73 0.36 -30.41
N GLU A 11 33.98 -0.41 -31.19
CA GLU A 11 32.65 -0.02 -31.69
C GLU A 11 31.59 0.12 -30.59
N HIS A 12 31.85 -0.42 -29.39
CA HIS A 12 30.93 -0.35 -28.26
C HIS A 12 31.08 0.92 -27.43
N ILE A 13 32.09 1.76 -27.70
CA ILE A 13 32.41 2.95 -26.90
C ILE A 13 32.39 4.19 -27.79
N ARG A 14 31.73 5.25 -27.31
CA ARG A 14 31.73 6.56 -27.96
C ARG A 14 32.10 7.66 -26.97
N PHE A 15 33.11 8.45 -27.32
CA PHE A 15 33.54 9.62 -26.56
C PHE A 15 32.76 10.86 -27.03
N ASN A 16 32.04 11.53 -26.14
CA ASN A 16 31.09 12.60 -26.53
C ASN A 16 31.69 14.03 -26.49
N GLY A 17 32.98 14.19 -26.20
CA GLY A 17 33.67 15.50 -26.17
C GLY A 17 33.41 16.35 -24.91
N ASP A 18 32.30 16.16 -24.22
CA ASP A 18 31.92 16.87 -22.99
C ASP A 18 32.46 16.22 -21.69
N GLY A 19 33.41 15.29 -21.82
CA GLY A 19 33.92 14.48 -20.71
C GLY A 19 33.05 13.28 -20.35
N THR A 20 31.98 13.00 -21.10
CA THR A 20 31.19 11.77 -20.95
C THR A 20 31.53 10.72 -22.00
N VAL A 21 31.34 9.45 -21.62
CA VAL A 21 31.54 8.28 -22.47
C VAL A 21 30.22 7.50 -22.54
N THR A 22 29.83 7.14 -23.75
CA THR A 22 28.65 6.30 -24.02
C THR A 22 29.12 4.89 -24.31
N PHE A 23 28.57 3.92 -23.57
CA PHE A 23 28.72 2.50 -23.85
C PHE A 23 27.45 2.01 -24.53
N ASN A 24 27.57 1.24 -25.60
CA ASN A 24 26.44 0.68 -26.34
C ASN A 24 26.79 -0.71 -26.87
N PHE A 25 26.27 -1.76 -26.25
CA PHE A 25 26.58 -3.14 -26.63
C PHE A 25 25.46 -4.12 -26.27
N LEU A 26 25.53 -5.33 -26.81
CA LEU A 26 24.68 -6.44 -26.41
C LEU A 26 25.39 -7.26 -25.33
N GLY A 27 24.81 -7.31 -24.12
CA GLY A 27 25.32 -8.08 -23.00
C GLY A 27 24.86 -9.53 -23.01
N LYS A 28 24.88 -10.16 -21.83
CA LYS A 28 24.38 -11.52 -21.63
C LYS A 28 22.95 -11.68 -22.18
N ASP A 29 22.68 -12.82 -22.83
CA ASP A 29 21.38 -13.16 -23.43
C ASP A 29 20.94 -12.15 -24.51
N SER A 30 21.90 -11.47 -25.15
CA SER A 30 21.68 -10.43 -26.17
C SER A 30 20.84 -9.25 -25.68
N VAL A 31 20.88 -8.96 -24.38
CA VAL A 31 20.19 -7.82 -23.79
C VAL A 31 20.95 -6.53 -24.11
N PRO A 32 20.32 -5.52 -24.75
CA PRO A 32 20.96 -4.24 -24.99
C PRO A 32 21.35 -3.55 -23.68
N HIS A 33 22.57 -3.02 -23.65
CA HIS A 33 23.07 -2.20 -22.58
C HIS A 33 23.66 -0.92 -23.15
N THR A 34 22.93 0.18 -22.93
CA THR A 34 23.33 1.51 -23.36
C THR A 34 23.29 2.44 -22.15
N PHE A 35 24.42 3.07 -21.85
CA PHE A 35 24.50 4.07 -20.78
C PHE A 35 25.58 5.10 -21.06
N ARG A 36 25.36 6.32 -20.55
CA ARG A 36 26.29 7.44 -20.64
C ARG A 36 26.78 7.76 -19.24
N VAL A 37 28.08 7.87 -19.07
CA VAL A 37 28.72 8.11 -17.77
C VAL A 37 29.83 9.14 -17.89
N LYS A 38 29.93 10.02 -16.88
CA LYS A 38 31.06 10.92 -16.72
C LYS A 38 32.18 10.17 -16.01
N LEU A 39 33.31 9.99 -16.69
CA LEU A 39 34.45 9.24 -16.16
C LEU A 39 35.57 10.21 -15.75
N PRO A 40 36.44 9.83 -14.79
CA PRO A 40 37.63 10.59 -14.48
C PRO A 40 38.50 10.82 -15.72
N LYS A 41 39.13 12.00 -15.85
CA LYS A 41 39.94 12.36 -17.03
C LYS A 41 41.00 11.31 -17.38
N LYS A 42 41.66 10.73 -16.36
CA LYS A 42 42.66 9.66 -16.52
C LYS A 42 42.06 8.41 -17.17
N VAL A 43 40.84 8.02 -16.77
CA VAL A 43 40.15 6.86 -17.35
C VAL A 43 39.74 7.13 -18.79
N VAL A 44 39.24 8.33 -19.10
CA VAL A 44 38.88 8.70 -20.49
C VAL A 44 40.10 8.67 -21.39
N ARG A 45 41.24 9.22 -20.94
CA ARG A 45 42.50 9.18 -21.69
C ARG A 45 42.94 7.75 -21.98
N ASN A 46 42.99 6.89 -20.95
CA ASN A 46 43.38 5.49 -21.10
C ASN A 46 42.41 4.75 -22.04
N LEU A 47 41.10 4.97 -21.92
CA LEU A 47 40.12 4.32 -22.80
C LEU A 47 40.29 4.74 -24.27
N LYS A 48 40.64 6.00 -24.55
CA LYS A 48 40.93 6.45 -25.92
C LYS A 48 42.14 5.72 -26.49
N GLU A 49 43.24 5.73 -25.74
CA GLU A 49 44.48 5.03 -26.10
C GLU A 49 44.24 3.52 -26.33
N PHE A 50 43.46 2.88 -25.45
CA PHE A 50 43.09 1.47 -25.59
C PHE A 50 42.20 1.22 -26.82
N THR A 51 41.35 2.17 -27.20
CA THR A 51 40.46 2.04 -28.36
C THR A 51 41.23 2.19 -29.67
N GLU A 52 42.19 3.12 -29.72
CA GLU A 52 43.03 3.39 -30.89
C GLU A 52 43.99 2.23 -31.18
N ASN A 53 44.52 1.58 -30.14
CA ASN A 53 45.49 0.48 -30.28
C ASN A 53 44.86 -0.91 -30.32
N ALA A 54 43.53 -1.04 -30.19
CA ALA A 54 42.86 -2.33 -30.09
C ALA A 54 42.83 -3.07 -31.43
N LYS A 55 43.30 -4.32 -31.46
CA LYS A 55 43.11 -5.22 -32.60
C LYS A 55 41.74 -5.90 -32.59
N SER A 56 41.26 -6.29 -31.41
CA SER A 56 39.96 -6.97 -31.25
C SER A 56 39.19 -6.46 -30.04
N THR A 57 39.76 -6.56 -28.85
CA THR A 57 39.20 -6.05 -27.59
C THR A 57 39.98 -4.85 -27.10
N ILE A 58 39.32 -3.90 -26.46
CA ILE A 58 39.97 -2.70 -25.90
C ILE A 58 40.90 -3.04 -24.73
N PHE A 59 40.74 -4.18 -24.08
CA PHE A 59 41.58 -4.60 -22.96
C PHE A 59 42.47 -5.79 -23.37
N GLU A 60 43.42 -5.54 -24.27
CA GLU A 60 44.37 -6.58 -24.70
C GLU A 60 45.16 -7.14 -23.50
N GLY A 61 45.28 -8.48 -23.45
CA GLY A 61 45.93 -9.17 -22.35
C GLY A 61 45.15 -9.19 -21.03
N VAL A 62 43.96 -8.59 -20.95
CA VAL A 62 43.09 -8.65 -19.77
C VAL A 62 41.89 -9.54 -20.06
N ASN A 63 41.80 -10.67 -19.36
CA ASN A 63 40.66 -11.58 -19.46
C ASN A 63 40.03 -11.79 -18.08
N SER A 64 38.85 -12.43 -18.06
CA SER A 64 38.11 -12.69 -16.82
C SER A 64 38.92 -13.45 -15.77
N LYS A 65 39.84 -14.32 -16.20
CA LYS A 65 40.70 -15.09 -15.31
C LYS A 65 41.67 -14.17 -14.57
N ARG A 66 42.43 -13.36 -15.30
CA ARG A 66 43.38 -12.38 -14.73
C ARG A 66 42.70 -11.36 -13.81
N VAL A 67 41.52 -10.88 -14.19
CA VAL A 67 40.74 -9.98 -13.31
C VAL A 67 40.33 -10.69 -12.02
N SER A 68 39.95 -11.97 -12.08
CA SER A 68 39.57 -12.73 -10.90
C SER A 68 40.77 -13.05 -10.00
N GLU A 69 41.91 -13.44 -10.59
CA GLU A 69 43.19 -13.66 -9.89
C GLU A 69 43.62 -12.39 -9.14
N PHE A 70 43.58 -11.23 -9.80
CA PHE A 70 43.89 -9.94 -9.17
C PHE A 70 42.94 -9.62 -8.01
N LEU A 71 41.63 -9.87 -8.17
CA LEU A 71 40.66 -9.60 -7.11
C LEU A 71 40.84 -10.52 -5.90
N ASP A 72 41.16 -11.80 -6.14
CA ASP A 72 41.40 -12.79 -5.09
C ASP A 72 42.67 -12.48 -4.28
N GLU A 73 43.71 -11.95 -4.94
CA GLU A 73 44.92 -11.45 -4.27
C GLU A 73 44.61 -10.28 -3.33
N VAL A 74 43.73 -9.36 -3.74
CA VAL A 74 43.31 -8.21 -2.94
C VAL A 74 42.46 -8.65 -1.73
N MET A 75 41.58 -9.64 -1.92
CA MET A 75 40.75 -10.21 -0.87
C MET A 75 40.33 -11.62 -1.26
N SER A 76 40.69 -12.61 -0.45
CA SER A 76 40.35 -14.01 -0.71
C SER A 76 38.83 -14.19 -0.91
N GLY A 77 38.45 -14.84 -2.00
CA GLY A 77 37.07 -15.10 -2.39
C GLY A 77 36.39 -13.93 -3.12
N LEU A 78 37.06 -12.80 -3.33
CA LEU A 78 36.52 -11.67 -4.08
C LEU A 78 36.51 -11.99 -5.58
N SER A 79 35.39 -11.70 -6.24
CA SER A 79 35.27 -11.82 -7.70
C SER A 79 34.41 -10.73 -8.28
N ALA A 80 34.47 -10.53 -9.60
CA ALA A 80 33.62 -9.57 -10.31
C ALA A 80 32.11 -9.78 -10.04
N LYS A 81 31.70 -11.02 -9.73
CA LYS A 81 30.31 -11.35 -9.38
C LYS A 81 29.89 -10.81 -8.01
N VAL A 82 30.82 -10.75 -7.05
CA VAL A 82 30.55 -10.22 -5.70
C VAL A 82 30.12 -8.76 -5.77
N PHE A 83 30.76 -7.96 -6.63
CA PHE A 83 30.39 -6.56 -6.84
C PHE A 83 28.93 -6.39 -7.30
N ARG A 84 28.44 -7.26 -8.19
CA ARG A 84 27.03 -7.21 -8.63
C ARG A 84 26.06 -7.45 -7.47
N THR A 85 26.37 -8.41 -6.59
CA THR A 85 25.57 -8.70 -5.40
C THR A 85 25.61 -7.53 -4.42
N CYS A 86 26.79 -6.95 -4.20
CA CYS A 86 26.96 -5.77 -3.34
C CYS A 86 26.11 -4.59 -3.83
N TYR A 87 26.26 -4.18 -5.09
CA TYR A 87 25.50 -3.05 -5.64
C TYR A 87 24.00 -3.28 -5.69
N ALA A 88 23.56 -4.51 -6.01
CA ALA A 88 22.14 -4.84 -6.01
C ALA A 88 21.54 -4.78 -4.59
N SER A 89 22.25 -5.35 -3.60
CA SER A 89 21.84 -5.35 -2.20
C SER A 89 21.82 -3.93 -1.62
N GLU A 90 22.84 -3.13 -1.91
CA GLU A 90 22.91 -1.72 -1.51
C GLU A 90 21.78 -0.88 -2.12
N ALA A 91 21.44 -1.11 -3.40
CA ALA A 91 20.32 -0.44 -4.05
C ALA A 91 18.98 -0.78 -3.38
N VAL A 92 18.76 -2.04 -2.98
CA VAL A 92 17.57 -2.43 -2.21
C VAL A 92 17.56 -1.73 -0.85
N LYS A 93 18.66 -1.84 -0.09
CA LYS A 93 18.78 -1.24 1.25
C LYS A 93 18.47 0.27 1.21
N LYS A 94 19.16 1.02 0.35
CA LYS A 94 18.91 2.47 0.15
C LYS A 94 17.47 2.77 -0.26
N SER A 95 16.85 1.92 -1.07
CA SER A 95 15.46 2.10 -1.48
C SER A 95 14.46 1.84 -0.34
N LEU A 96 14.76 0.90 0.55
CA LEU A 96 13.91 0.58 1.70
C LEU A 96 14.06 1.63 2.81
N GLU A 97 15.28 2.09 3.09
CA GLU A 97 15.59 3.16 4.05
C GLU A 97 14.92 4.49 3.67
N LYS A 98 14.83 4.79 2.36
CA LYS A 98 14.11 5.98 1.86
C LYS A 98 12.59 5.85 1.91
N SER A 99 12.05 4.68 2.22
CA SER A 99 10.61 4.46 2.23
C SER A 99 9.97 5.07 3.48
N THR A 100 8.77 5.64 3.35
CA THR A 100 8.02 6.24 4.48
C THR A 100 7.04 5.26 5.11
N VAL A 101 7.26 3.95 4.91
CA VAL A 101 6.33 2.90 5.32
C VAL A 101 6.47 2.63 6.81
N LYS A 102 5.33 2.47 7.49
CA LYS A 102 5.25 2.25 8.94
C LYS A 102 4.69 0.86 9.29
N PRO A 103 4.89 0.37 10.53
CA PRO A 103 4.27 -0.86 11.00
C PRO A 103 2.74 -0.89 10.85
N GLU A 104 2.06 0.24 10.98
CA GLU A 104 0.60 0.31 10.88
C GLU A 104 0.09 0.31 9.43
N ASP A 105 0.99 0.49 8.45
CA ASP A 105 0.58 0.54 7.05
C ASP A 105 0.03 -0.81 6.58
N PRO A 106 -0.92 -0.81 5.64
CA PRO A 106 -1.44 -2.06 5.10
C PRO A 106 -0.35 -2.90 4.42
N GLU A 107 -0.44 -4.21 4.59
CA GLU A 107 0.49 -5.18 3.98
C GLU A 107 0.71 -4.99 2.46
N TYR A 108 -0.32 -4.55 1.73
CA TYR A 108 -0.19 -4.32 0.29
C TYR A 108 0.71 -3.13 -0.06
N VAL A 109 0.83 -2.13 0.84
CA VAL A 109 1.75 -1.00 0.70
C VAL A 109 3.18 -1.47 0.95
N LYS A 110 3.40 -2.18 2.06
CA LYS A 110 4.70 -2.79 2.41
C LYS A 110 5.21 -3.69 1.27
N LYS A 111 4.33 -4.53 0.72
CA LYS A 111 4.64 -5.38 -0.44
C LYS A 111 4.98 -4.59 -1.71
N TYR A 112 4.28 -3.48 -1.95
CA TYR A 112 4.57 -2.62 -3.10
C TYR A 112 5.97 -2.00 -2.98
N VAL A 113 6.32 -1.46 -1.82
CA VAL A 113 7.64 -0.86 -1.55
C VAL A 113 8.76 -1.89 -1.70
N ALA A 114 8.62 -3.07 -1.11
CA ALA A 114 9.58 -4.15 -1.29
C ALA A 114 9.80 -4.51 -2.76
N LYS A 115 8.71 -4.54 -3.55
CA LYS A 115 8.79 -4.81 -4.99
C LYS A 115 9.50 -3.71 -5.77
N MET A 116 9.34 -2.44 -5.37
CA MET A 116 10.05 -1.32 -5.98
C MET A 116 11.53 -1.31 -5.62
N ALA A 117 11.88 -1.66 -4.38
CA ALA A 117 13.28 -1.83 -4.00
C ALA A 117 13.96 -2.93 -4.84
N ASN A 118 13.28 -4.06 -5.09
CA ASN A 118 13.78 -5.09 -6.00
C ASN A 118 13.93 -4.58 -7.46
N LEU A 119 13.04 -3.68 -7.90
CA LEU A 119 13.15 -3.06 -9.21
C LEU A 119 14.44 -2.21 -9.31
N GLU A 120 14.85 -1.52 -8.25
CA GLU A 120 16.14 -0.81 -8.23
C GLU A 120 17.33 -1.75 -8.39
N ALA A 121 17.32 -2.90 -7.69
CA ALA A 121 18.34 -3.92 -7.90
C ALA A 121 18.36 -4.46 -9.35
N ALA A 122 17.17 -4.69 -9.94
CA ALA A 122 17.06 -5.14 -11.33
C ALA A 122 17.55 -4.10 -12.34
N LYS A 123 17.34 -2.80 -12.06
CA LYS A 123 17.88 -1.69 -12.87
C LYS A 123 19.41 -1.65 -12.80
N VAL A 124 19.97 -1.68 -11.59
CA VAL A 124 21.42 -1.68 -11.37
C VAL A 124 22.08 -2.86 -12.08
N CYS A 125 21.45 -4.03 -12.06
CA CYS A 125 21.97 -5.22 -12.72
C CYS A 125 21.63 -5.35 -14.21
N ASN A 126 20.93 -4.38 -14.80
CA ASN A 126 20.35 -4.43 -16.15
C ASN A 126 19.59 -5.74 -16.45
N HIS A 127 18.82 -6.26 -15.49
CA HIS A 127 17.98 -7.46 -15.66
C HIS A 127 16.74 -7.14 -16.49
N ARG A 128 16.90 -6.97 -17.80
CA ARG A 128 15.80 -6.70 -18.73
C ARG A 128 15.09 -7.98 -19.15
N ARG A 129 13.87 -7.80 -19.67
CA ARG A 129 13.12 -8.84 -20.38
C ARG A 129 12.25 -8.22 -21.46
N ALA A 130 11.92 -9.01 -22.48
CA ALA A 130 10.91 -8.64 -23.45
C ALA A 130 9.55 -8.41 -22.75
N ILE A 131 8.83 -7.37 -23.17
CA ILE A 131 7.49 -7.10 -22.67
C ILE A 131 6.55 -8.21 -23.18
N PRO A 132 5.84 -8.93 -22.28
CA PRO A 132 4.93 -9.99 -22.72
C PRO A 132 3.84 -9.47 -23.67
N LYS A 133 3.47 -10.26 -24.70
CA LYS A 133 2.44 -9.89 -25.68
C LYS A 133 1.10 -9.51 -25.02
N SER A 134 0.72 -10.22 -23.95
CA SER A 134 -0.51 -9.98 -23.19
C SER A 134 -0.42 -8.84 -22.15
N TRP A 135 0.73 -8.17 -22.03
CA TRP A 135 0.94 -7.16 -20.98
C TRP A 135 -0.02 -5.98 -21.12
N ARG A 136 -0.22 -5.47 -22.35
CA ARG A 136 -1.12 -4.34 -22.62
C ARG A 136 -2.57 -4.69 -22.26
N SER A 137 -3.08 -5.81 -22.77
CA SER A 137 -4.45 -6.25 -22.49
C SER A 137 -4.67 -6.56 -21.01
N SER A 138 -3.69 -7.16 -20.32
CA SER A 138 -3.72 -7.36 -18.87
C SER A 138 -3.80 -6.06 -18.08
N LEU A 139 -3.00 -5.05 -18.48
CA LEU A 139 -2.99 -3.74 -17.83
C LEU A 139 -4.33 -3.01 -18.03
N GLU A 140 -4.88 -3.03 -19.24
CA GLU A 140 -6.18 -2.41 -19.53
C GLU A 140 -7.32 -3.08 -18.75
N LYS A 141 -7.33 -4.42 -18.63
CA LYS A 141 -8.29 -5.13 -17.78
C LYS A 141 -8.22 -4.67 -16.32
N LYS A 142 -7.02 -4.43 -15.78
CA LYS A 142 -6.86 -3.90 -14.40
C LYS A 142 -7.36 -2.46 -14.27
N LYS A 143 -7.07 -1.60 -15.25
CA LYS A 143 -7.60 -0.22 -15.26
C LYS A 143 -9.12 -0.19 -15.33
N ALA A 144 -9.73 -1.00 -16.21
CA ALA A 144 -11.18 -1.13 -16.29
C ALA A 144 -11.78 -1.62 -14.96
N ARG A 145 -11.15 -2.61 -14.31
CA ARG A 145 -11.54 -3.08 -12.98
C ARG A 145 -11.44 -1.97 -11.93
N LEU A 146 -10.42 -1.11 -12.00
CA LEU A 146 -10.25 0.02 -11.08
C LEU A 146 -11.38 1.05 -11.25
N GLU A 147 -11.73 1.40 -12.48
CA GLU A 147 -12.84 2.33 -12.74
C GLU A 147 -14.19 1.73 -12.33
N ALA A 148 -14.44 0.46 -12.63
CA ALA A 148 -15.63 -0.24 -12.14
C ALA A 148 -15.70 -0.28 -10.60
N LEU A 149 -14.56 -0.47 -9.92
CA LEU A 149 -14.50 -0.47 -8.46
C LEU A 149 -14.81 0.92 -7.88
N LYS A 150 -14.28 2.00 -8.47
CA LYS A 150 -14.59 3.38 -8.07
C LYS A 150 -16.07 3.70 -8.25
N LYS A 151 -16.66 3.31 -9.39
CA LYS A 151 -18.10 3.48 -9.66
C LYS A 151 -18.94 2.76 -8.60
N ARG A 152 -18.65 1.47 -8.35
CA ARG A 152 -19.33 0.69 -7.29
C ARG A 152 -19.18 1.32 -5.90
N ALA A 153 -18.01 1.88 -5.58
CA ALA A 153 -17.78 2.55 -4.30
C ALA A 153 -18.67 3.79 -4.15
N LYS A 154 -18.77 4.61 -5.20
CA LYS A 154 -19.63 5.80 -5.25
C LYS A 154 -21.10 5.42 -5.07
N GLU A 155 -21.60 4.50 -5.90
CA GLU A 155 -23.00 4.03 -5.85
C GLU A 155 -23.36 3.41 -4.49
N ALA A 156 -22.47 2.59 -3.91
CA ALA A 156 -22.71 1.99 -2.60
C ALA A 156 -22.75 3.03 -1.47
N GLN A 157 -21.89 4.05 -1.55
CA GLN A 157 -21.86 5.16 -0.61
C GLN A 157 -23.14 6.01 -0.71
N GLU A 158 -23.53 6.38 -1.92
CA GLU A 158 -24.73 7.18 -2.19
C GLU A 158 -25.97 6.44 -1.70
N ARG A 159 -26.12 5.16 -2.06
CA ARG A 159 -27.24 4.32 -1.60
C ARG A 159 -27.36 4.25 -0.09
N LEU A 160 -26.24 4.13 0.64
CA LEU A 160 -26.28 4.08 2.10
C LEU A 160 -26.56 5.46 2.71
N THR A 161 -26.06 6.54 2.09
CA THR A 161 -26.32 7.92 2.51
C THR A 161 -27.80 8.26 2.36
N LEU A 162 -28.40 7.95 1.20
CA LEU A 162 -29.83 8.12 0.96
C LEU A 162 -30.67 7.36 1.98
N LYS A 163 -30.33 6.09 2.26
CA LYS A 163 -31.02 5.30 3.31
C LYS A 163 -30.94 5.94 4.69
N ILE A 164 -29.82 6.58 5.02
CA ILE A 164 -29.66 7.31 6.28
C ILE A 164 -30.59 8.53 6.32
N GLU A 165 -30.66 9.29 5.23
CA GLU A 165 -31.50 10.48 5.11
C GLU A 165 -33.00 10.14 5.17
N GLU A 166 -33.43 9.10 4.45
CA GLU A 166 -34.81 8.58 4.54
C GLU A 166 -35.17 8.12 5.96
N ARG A 167 -34.26 7.42 6.65
CA ARG A 167 -34.47 7.00 8.05
C ARG A 167 -34.60 8.21 8.97
N ARG A 168 -33.78 9.25 8.79
CA ARG A 168 -33.89 10.51 9.53
C ARG A 168 -35.22 11.22 9.26
N ALA A 169 -35.65 11.28 8.00
CA ALA A 169 -36.93 11.90 7.64
C ALA A 169 -38.12 11.18 8.30
N ARG A 170 -38.16 9.84 8.20
CA ARG A 170 -39.17 9.01 8.88
C ARG A 170 -39.16 9.22 10.40
N TYR A 171 -37.98 9.28 11.01
CA TYR A 171 -37.85 9.56 12.44
C TYR A 171 -38.39 10.94 12.83
N ARG A 172 -38.04 12.00 12.07
CA ARG A 172 -38.52 13.36 12.33
C ARG A 172 -40.04 13.41 12.32
N GLU A 173 -40.67 12.80 11.32
CA GLU A 173 -42.13 12.78 11.21
C GLU A 173 -42.77 11.96 12.34
N MET A 174 -42.22 10.80 12.68
CA MET A 174 -42.71 10.01 13.82
C MET A 174 -42.57 10.74 15.16
N LEU A 175 -41.46 11.47 15.34
CA LEU A 175 -41.21 12.24 16.55
C LEU A 175 -42.23 13.39 16.66
N ARG A 176 -42.38 14.17 15.59
CA ARG A 176 -43.36 15.27 15.50
C ARG A 176 -44.76 14.82 15.91
N ARG A 177 -45.28 13.75 15.30
CA ARG A 177 -46.60 13.19 15.65
C ARG A 177 -46.75 12.78 17.11
N ARG A 178 -45.68 12.27 17.73
CA ARG A 178 -45.71 11.86 19.14
C ARG A 178 -45.61 13.03 20.10
N GLU A 179 -44.89 14.08 19.71
CA GLU A 179 -44.75 15.33 20.46
C GLU A 179 -46.06 16.14 20.39
N GLU A 180 -46.68 16.28 19.21
CA GLU A 180 -48.00 16.91 19.04
C GLU A 180 -49.08 16.21 19.86
N ARG A 181 -49.11 14.87 19.83
CA ARG A 181 -50.03 14.07 20.66
C ARG A 181 -49.78 14.30 22.15
N LEU A 182 -48.52 14.42 22.57
CA LEU A 182 -48.18 14.67 23.97
C LEU A 182 -48.68 16.06 24.39
N GLU A 183 -48.47 17.07 23.56
CA GLU A 183 -48.96 18.43 23.78
C GLU A 183 -50.49 18.47 23.89
N GLU A 184 -51.21 17.77 22.99
CA GLU A 184 -52.67 17.66 23.05
C GLU A 184 -53.16 17.01 24.35
N MET A 185 -52.45 15.96 24.81
CA MET A 185 -52.75 15.31 26.09
C MET A 185 -52.52 16.25 27.27
N GLU A 186 -51.46 17.06 27.22
CA GLU A 186 -51.12 18.05 28.25
C GLU A 186 -52.17 19.18 28.30
N LYS A 187 -52.57 19.75 27.14
CA LYS A 187 -53.66 20.73 27.06
C LYS A 187 -54.99 20.18 27.62
N LYS A 188 -55.32 18.92 27.31
CA LYS A 188 -56.50 18.24 27.89
C LYS A 188 -56.38 18.03 29.40
N LEU A 189 -55.18 17.75 29.91
CA LEU A 189 -54.96 17.64 31.35
C LEU A 189 -55.18 18.99 32.03
N GLU A 190 -54.65 20.07 31.46
CA GLU A 190 -54.83 21.43 31.96
C GLU A 190 -56.30 21.85 32.00
N SER A 191 -57.06 21.57 30.94
CA SER A 191 -58.50 21.89 30.93
C SER A 191 -59.27 21.12 32.02
N TYR A 192 -58.94 19.85 32.27
CA TYR A 192 -59.53 19.12 33.42
C TYR A 192 -59.09 19.70 34.76
N GLN A 193 -57.86 20.20 34.89
CA GLN A 193 -57.38 20.84 36.10
C GLN A 193 -58.11 22.16 36.37
N ARG A 194 -58.38 22.97 35.34
CA ARG A 194 -59.20 24.19 35.45
C ARG A 194 -60.63 23.86 35.86
N LEU A 195 -61.28 22.91 35.17
CA LEU A 195 -62.63 22.45 35.52
C LEU A 195 -62.72 21.88 36.95
N LEU A 196 -61.63 21.26 37.45
CA LEU A 196 -61.57 20.79 38.84
C LEU A 196 -61.59 21.95 39.83
N LEU A 197 -60.92 23.06 39.52
CA LEU A 197 -60.91 24.26 40.35
C LEU A 197 -62.32 24.86 40.42
N GLU A 198 -62.94 25.10 39.27
CA GLU A 198 -64.30 25.64 39.17
C GLU A 198 -65.33 24.79 39.92
N ARG A 199 -65.28 23.45 39.77
CA ARG A 199 -66.21 22.56 40.49
C ARG A 199 -66.01 22.55 41.99
N LYS A 200 -64.78 22.77 42.47
CA LYS A 200 -64.51 22.90 43.91
C LYS A 200 -65.12 24.19 44.46
N GLU A 201 -64.95 25.30 43.74
CA GLU A 201 -65.52 26.60 44.10
C GLU A 201 -67.05 26.55 44.14
N GLN A 202 -67.67 25.82 43.21
CA GLN A 202 -69.12 25.62 43.14
C GLN A 202 -69.67 24.56 44.12
N GLY A 203 -68.84 24.00 45.01
CA GLY A 203 -69.26 22.95 45.96
C GLY A 203 -69.74 21.63 45.32
N ARG A 204 -69.41 21.39 44.04
CA ARG A 204 -69.89 20.22 43.28
C ARG A 204 -69.04 18.97 43.55
N PRO A 205 -69.57 17.74 43.36
CA PRO A 205 -68.79 16.51 43.51
C PRO A 205 -67.60 16.42 42.52
N VAL A 206 -66.38 16.25 43.06
CA VAL A 206 -65.13 16.24 42.27
C VAL A 206 -64.41 14.89 42.17
N LYS A 207 -64.89 13.84 42.86
CA LYS A 207 -64.21 12.53 42.99
C LYS A 207 -63.92 11.89 41.61
N ALA A 208 -64.91 11.88 40.72
CA ALA A 208 -64.76 11.33 39.37
C ALA A 208 -63.74 12.10 38.52
N LEU A 209 -63.72 13.44 38.65
CA LEU A 209 -62.80 14.31 37.91
C LEU A 209 -61.35 14.16 38.39
N LYS A 210 -61.13 14.05 39.72
CA LYS A 210 -59.82 13.71 40.30
C LYS A 210 -59.28 12.39 39.76
N LYS A 211 -60.12 11.33 39.69
CA LYS A 211 -59.75 10.03 39.10
C LYS A 211 -59.35 10.17 37.62
N ARG A 212 -60.11 10.95 36.84
CA ARG A 212 -59.81 11.22 35.41
C ARG A 212 -58.48 11.94 35.22
N ILE A 213 -58.19 12.97 36.02
CA ILE A 213 -56.90 13.68 36.03
C ILE A 213 -55.75 12.74 36.36
N ALA A 214 -55.89 11.89 37.38
CA ALA A 214 -54.87 10.91 37.75
C ALA A 214 -54.59 9.91 36.61
N LEU A 215 -55.63 9.42 35.92
CA LEU A 215 -55.48 8.55 34.74
C LEU A 215 -54.77 9.27 33.59
N LYS A 216 -55.11 10.54 33.32
CA LYS A 216 -54.45 11.35 32.27
C LYS A 216 -52.98 11.61 32.59
N ARG A 217 -52.63 11.93 33.84
CA ARG A 217 -51.22 12.06 34.29
C ARG A 217 -50.41 10.79 34.06
N LYS A 218 -50.99 9.63 34.39
CA LYS A 218 -50.35 8.32 34.11
C LYS A 218 -50.17 8.10 32.61
N ALA A 219 -51.17 8.44 31.79
CA ALA A 219 -51.08 8.33 30.33
C ALA A 219 -50.01 9.25 29.73
N ILE A 220 -49.93 10.52 30.16
CA ILE A 220 -48.90 11.48 29.75
C ILE A 220 -47.50 10.98 30.12
N THR A 221 -47.33 10.46 31.33
CA THR A 221 -46.04 9.91 31.78
C THR A 221 -45.58 8.75 30.89
N ARG A 222 -46.50 7.82 30.54
CA ARG A 222 -46.21 6.73 29.60
C ARG A 222 -45.86 7.26 28.20
N GLN A 223 -46.56 8.29 27.72
CA GLN A 223 -46.29 8.91 26.43
C GLN A 223 -44.91 9.61 26.42
N ARG A 224 -44.55 10.36 27.46
CA ARG A 224 -43.21 10.97 27.64
C ARG A 224 -42.11 9.91 27.63
N GLN A 225 -42.30 8.80 28.35
CA GLN A 225 -41.36 7.67 28.31
C GLN A 225 -41.24 7.05 26.91
N SER A 226 -42.36 6.93 26.19
CA SER A 226 -42.39 6.43 24.80
C SER A 226 -41.61 7.35 23.84
N VAL A 227 -41.77 8.68 23.97
CA VAL A 227 -40.99 9.68 23.22
C VAL A 227 -39.50 9.58 23.55
N ARG A 228 -39.14 9.51 24.84
CA ARG A 228 -37.75 9.36 25.29
C ARG A 228 -37.10 8.09 24.73
N LYS A 229 -37.81 6.95 24.78
CA LYS A 229 -37.35 5.69 24.18
C LYS A 229 -37.17 5.79 22.67
N LEU A 230 -38.06 6.48 21.96
CA LEU A 230 -37.93 6.71 20.52
C LEU A 230 -36.67 7.54 20.19
N LYS A 231 -36.43 8.65 20.90
CA LYS A 231 -35.24 9.49 20.74
C LYS A 231 -33.96 8.68 20.96
N SER A 232 -33.89 7.91 22.05
CA SER A 232 -32.74 7.05 22.37
C SER A 232 -32.49 5.99 21.30
N ARG A 233 -33.53 5.28 20.84
CA ARG A 233 -33.39 4.27 19.76
C ARG A 233 -32.87 4.88 18.47
N HIS A 234 -33.34 6.07 18.10
CA HIS A 234 -32.87 6.75 16.90
C HIS A 234 -31.39 7.13 16.97
N VAL A 235 -30.93 7.65 18.11
CA VAL A 235 -29.51 7.99 18.30
C VAL A 235 -28.63 6.76 18.08
N GLU A 236 -29.00 5.63 18.68
CA GLU A 236 -28.25 4.36 18.55
C GLU A 236 -28.29 3.81 17.11
N GLU A 237 -29.47 3.81 16.46
CA GLU A 237 -29.60 3.40 15.05
C GLU A 237 -28.71 4.27 14.14
N MET A 238 -28.73 5.58 14.33
CA MET A 238 -27.95 6.53 13.55
C MET A 238 -26.44 6.35 13.76
N LYS A 239 -26.01 6.05 14.98
CA LYS A 239 -24.61 5.72 15.29
C LYS A 239 -24.17 4.48 14.51
N ARG A 240 -24.95 3.40 14.56
CA ARG A 240 -24.67 2.14 13.82
C ARG A 240 -24.61 2.37 12.31
N MET A 241 -25.53 3.15 11.74
CA MET A 241 -25.52 3.44 10.31
C MET A 241 -24.30 4.27 9.88
N ARG A 242 -23.90 5.26 10.69
CA ARG A 242 -22.68 6.06 10.43
C ARG A 242 -21.42 5.20 10.49
N GLU A 243 -21.31 4.32 11.47
CA GLU A 243 -20.21 3.36 11.55
C GLU A 243 -20.16 2.43 10.33
N ARG A 244 -21.33 1.93 9.90
CA ARG A 244 -21.44 1.12 8.66
C ARG A 244 -20.94 1.88 7.44
N LEU A 245 -21.29 3.17 7.30
CA LEU A 245 -20.83 4.03 6.21
C LEU A 245 -19.32 4.26 6.28
N LYS A 246 -18.76 4.51 7.47
CA LYS A 246 -17.31 4.66 7.68
C LYS A 246 -16.55 3.39 7.27
N ARG A 247 -17.00 2.22 7.74
CA ARG A 247 -16.41 0.91 7.39
C ARG A 247 -16.48 0.64 5.88
N LEU A 248 -17.62 0.96 5.24
CA LEU A 248 -17.80 0.83 3.79
C LEU A 248 -16.78 1.68 3.02
N ARG A 249 -16.65 2.96 3.39
CA ARG A 249 -15.69 3.90 2.80
C ARG A 249 -14.25 3.41 2.94
N GLN A 250 -13.87 2.99 4.15
CA GLN A 250 -12.52 2.49 4.42
C GLN A 250 -12.21 1.25 3.57
N ARG A 251 -13.15 0.29 3.50
CA ARG A 251 -12.99 -0.94 2.69
C ARG A 251 -12.77 -0.62 1.20
N TYR A 252 -13.59 0.26 0.63
CA TYR A 252 -13.43 0.63 -0.78
C TYR A 252 -12.15 1.43 -1.02
N ARG A 253 -11.79 2.36 -0.13
CA ARG A 253 -10.53 3.13 -0.22
C ARG A 253 -9.32 2.21 -0.27
N ALA A 254 -9.23 1.24 0.66
CA ALA A 254 -8.15 0.28 0.70
C ALA A 254 -8.11 -0.61 -0.56
N ALA A 255 -9.27 -1.08 -1.04
CA ALA A 255 -9.34 -1.89 -2.26
C ALA A 255 -8.90 -1.12 -3.52
N ILE A 256 -9.30 0.15 -3.63
CA ILE A 256 -8.93 1.04 -4.73
C ILE A 256 -7.42 1.32 -4.69
N GLU A 257 -6.88 1.64 -3.52
CA GLU A 257 -5.46 1.91 -3.35
C GLU A 257 -4.60 0.68 -3.69
N LYS A 258 -4.96 -0.49 -3.17
CA LYS A 258 -4.29 -1.75 -3.50
C LYS A 258 -4.21 -1.97 -5.00
N LEU A 259 -5.34 -1.84 -5.71
CA LEU A 259 -5.38 -2.04 -7.16
C LEU A 259 -4.58 -0.96 -7.93
N ARG A 260 -4.56 0.28 -7.45
CA ARG A 260 -3.71 1.35 -8.00
C ARG A 260 -2.23 1.00 -7.90
N LEU A 261 -1.77 0.53 -6.73
CA LEU A 261 -0.38 0.12 -6.53
C LEU A 261 -0.02 -1.10 -7.39
N GLU A 262 -0.93 -2.07 -7.54
CA GLU A 262 -0.73 -3.20 -8.45
C GLU A 262 -0.58 -2.77 -9.92
N ILE A 263 -1.38 -1.80 -10.38
CA ILE A 263 -1.29 -1.20 -11.72
C ILE A 263 0.06 -0.48 -11.87
N LYS A 264 0.44 0.34 -10.89
CA LYS A 264 1.71 1.08 -10.91
C LYS A 264 2.90 0.12 -10.97
N ALA A 265 2.93 -0.89 -10.10
CA ALA A 265 3.97 -1.91 -10.12
C ALA A 265 4.03 -2.66 -11.47
N GLN A 266 2.90 -3.03 -12.07
CA GLN A 266 2.89 -3.68 -13.37
C GLN A 266 3.44 -2.79 -14.50
N ARG A 267 3.27 -1.47 -14.39
CA ARG A 267 3.83 -0.49 -15.33
C ARG A 267 5.33 -0.38 -15.20
N GLU A 268 5.81 -0.20 -13.97
CA GLU A 268 7.22 0.06 -13.66
C GLU A 268 8.08 -1.19 -13.89
N THR A 269 7.52 -2.40 -13.73
CA THR A 269 8.25 -3.67 -13.89
C THR A 269 7.99 -4.37 -15.23
N ARG A 270 7.52 -3.64 -16.25
CA ARG A 270 7.05 -4.24 -17.52
C ARG A 270 8.16 -4.96 -18.30
N ASP A 271 9.35 -4.40 -18.25
CA ASP A 271 10.55 -4.74 -19.04
C ASP A 271 11.73 -5.17 -18.15
N TYR A 272 11.48 -5.44 -16.87
CA TYR A 272 12.48 -5.92 -15.91
C TYR A 272 12.14 -7.33 -15.40
N ASN A 273 13.16 -8.16 -15.25
CA ASN A 273 13.10 -9.48 -14.65
C ASN A 273 13.49 -9.44 -13.17
N LEU A 274 12.48 -9.22 -12.33
CA LEU A 274 12.64 -9.15 -10.86
C LEU A 274 12.97 -10.49 -10.19
N GLY A 275 12.77 -11.62 -10.89
CA GLY A 275 13.05 -12.92 -10.32
C GLY A 275 14.55 -13.20 -10.24
N THR A 276 15.30 -12.74 -11.25
CA THR A 276 16.76 -12.90 -11.32
C THR A 276 17.46 -12.17 -10.19
N SER A 277 17.14 -10.88 -9.97
CA SER A 277 17.67 -10.07 -8.87
C SER A 277 17.33 -10.69 -7.52
N LEU A 278 16.07 -11.02 -7.29
CA LEU A 278 15.57 -11.55 -6.02
C LEU A 278 16.17 -12.91 -5.64
N LYS A 279 16.46 -13.77 -6.62
CA LYS A 279 16.98 -15.13 -6.35
C LYS A 279 18.46 -15.16 -6.02
N SER A 280 19.25 -14.26 -6.61
CA SER A 280 20.70 -14.48 -6.75
C SER A 280 21.58 -13.26 -6.44
N TYR A 281 21.03 -12.06 -6.33
CA TYR A 281 21.84 -10.82 -6.23
C TYR A 281 21.50 -9.96 -5.02
N ILE A 282 20.41 -10.25 -4.32
CA ILE A 282 19.99 -9.49 -3.15
C ILE A 282 20.20 -10.36 -1.92
N ASP A 283 20.89 -9.83 -0.91
CA ASP A 283 21.00 -10.48 0.39
C ASP A 283 19.60 -10.57 1.04
N PRO A 284 19.09 -11.79 1.34
CA PRO A 284 17.77 -11.96 1.93
C PRO A 284 17.62 -11.36 3.34
N ARG A 285 18.73 -11.14 4.07
CA ARG A 285 18.71 -10.51 5.40
C ARG A 285 18.18 -9.08 5.35
N ILE A 286 18.44 -8.35 4.26
CA ILE A 286 17.92 -6.98 4.07
C ILE A 286 16.39 -6.95 4.12
N TYR A 287 15.73 -7.92 3.47
CA TYR A 287 14.27 -8.01 3.52
C TYR A 287 13.75 -8.55 4.84
N TYR A 288 14.53 -9.40 5.52
CA TYR A 288 14.20 -9.93 6.83
C TYR A 288 14.23 -8.83 7.90
N GLU A 289 15.33 -8.08 7.99
CA GLU A 289 15.52 -6.94 8.89
C GLU A 289 14.47 -5.87 8.65
N TRP A 290 14.32 -5.42 7.40
CA TRP A 290 13.29 -4.43 7.06
C TRP A 290 11.87 -4.92 7.38
N GLY A 291 11.61 -6.21 7.14
CA GLY A 291 10.34 -6.84 7.49
C GLY A 291 10.04 -6.77 8.98
N ARG A 292 11.04 -6.96 9.85
CA ARG A 292 10.89 -6.80 11.30
C ARG A 292 10.60 -5.35 11.69
N GLU A 293 11.32 -4.39 11.11
CA GLU A 293 11.13 -2.96 11.38
C GLU A 293 9.72 -2.47 11.05
N VAL A 294 9.16 -2.97 9.95
CA VAL A 294 7.83 -2.57 9.48
C VAL A 294 6.73 -3.58 9.81
N ASP A 295 6.94 -4.53 10.72
CA ASP A 295 5.99 -5.59 11.06
C ASP A 295 5.37 -6.28 9.82
N TYR A 296 6.22 -6.95 9.05
CA TYR A 296 5.84 -7.68 7.86
C TYR A 296 6.67 -8.94 7.68
N ASP A 297 5.98 -10.07 7.55
CA ASP A 297 6.59 -11.37 7.33
C ASP A 297 7.36 -11.39 5.99
N TRP A 298 8.68 -11.54 6.09
CA TRP A 298 9.59 -11.60 4.95
C TRP A 298 9.22 -12.70 3.95
N LYS A 299 8.61 -13.81 4.40
CA LYS A 299 8.16 -14.90 3.54
C LYS A 299 7.17 -14.41 2.49
N ARG A 300 6.43 -13.33 2.76
CA ARG A 300 5.46 -12.75 1.82
C ARG A 300 6.10 -11.96 0.67
N TYR A 301 7.39 -11.63 0.74
CA TYR A 301 8.15 -11.08 -0.40
C TYR A 301 8.52 -12.17 -1.41
N TYR A 302 8.74 -13.39 -0.91
CA TYR A 302 9.34 -14.48 -1.68
C TYR A 302 8.32 -15.52 -2.13
N PRO A 303 8.44 -16.07 -3.36
CA PRO A 303 7.79 -17.32 -3.73
C PRO A 303 8.22 -18.48 -2.81
N LYS A 304 7.39 -19.51 -2.69
CA LYS A 304 7.62 -20.67 -1.79
C LYS A 304 8.99 -21.34 -1.97
N ALA A 305 9.48 -21.44 -3.20
CA ALA A 305 10.81 -21.99 -3.47
C ALA A 305 11.95 -21.14 -2.86
N LEU A 306 11.82 -19.80 -2.90
CA LEU A 306 12.82 -18.90 -2.33
C LEU A 306 12.70 -18.82 -0.80
N GLN A 307 11.50 -18.96 -0.23
CA GLN A 307 11.33 -19.09 1.22
C GLN A 307 12.15 -20.28 1.77
N ARG A 308 12.09 -21.43 1.10
CA ARG A 308 12.90 -22.61 1.50
C ARG A 308 14.40 -22.34 1.37
N LYS A 309 14.82 -21.77 0.24
CA LYS A 309 16.22 -21.42 -0.03
C LYS A 309 16.82 -20.49 1.04
N PHE A 310 16.04 -19.55 1.53
CA PHE A 310 16.48 -18.51 2.47
C PHE A 310 16.02 -18.75 3.91
N SER A 311 15.57 -19.97 4.23
CA SER A 311 15.12 -20.32 5.59
C SER A 311 16.21 -20.16 6.66
N TRP A 312 17.49 -20.27 6.27
CA TRP A 312 18.63 -20.08 7.15
C TRP A 312 18.73 -18.66 7.75
N VAL A 313 18.11 -17.65 7.14
CA VAL A 313 18.13 -16.27 7.64
C VAL A 313 17.51 -16.16 9.03
N GLU A 314 16.45 -16.93 9.30
CA GLU A 314 15.81 -16.94 10.62
C GLU A 314 16.72 -17.61 11.68
N ALA A 315 17.49 -18.61 11.29
CA ALA A 315 18.37 -19.35 12.20
C ALA A 315 19.62 -18.54 12.56
N GLU A 316 20.23 -17.87 11.58
CA GLU A 316 21.45 -17.06 11.79
C GLU A 316 21.18 -15.87 12.72
N GLU A 317 20.07 -15.14 12.49
CA GLU A 317 19.71 -14.02 13.36
C GLU A 317 19.40 -14.46 14.79
N ASN A 318 18.65 -15.56 14.95
CA ASN A 318 18.35 -16.09 16.28
C ASN A 318 19.62 -16.53 17.02
N ALA A 319 20.60 -17.11 16.33
CA ALA A 319 21.89 -17.44 16.89
C ALA A 319 22.66 -16.17 17.32
N LEU A 320 22.67 -15.13 16.48
CA LEU A 320 23.33 -13.85 16.78
C LEU A 320 22.69 -13.15 17.99
N MET A 321 21.36 -13.15 18.06
CA MET A 321 20.61 -12.56 19.18
C MET A 321 20.77 -13.36 20.47
N ASN A 322 21.00 -14.67 20.40
CA ASN A 322 21.31 -15.49 21.57
C ASN A 322 22.75 -15.23 22.06
N LEU A 323 23.71 -15.08 21.15
CA LEU A 323 25.10 -14.71 21.46
C LEU A 323 25.23 -13.31 22.09
N LEU A 324 24.36 -12.36 21.73
CA LEU A 324 24.34 -11.03 22.34
C LEU A 324 23.65 -10.99 23.72
N LYS A 325 22.92 -12.06 24.09
CA LYS A 325 22.22 -12.19 25.37
C LYS A 325 22.99 -13.03 26.39
N SER A 326 23.92 -13.87 25.92
CA SER A 326 24.95 -14.53 26.74
C SER A 326 26.12 -13.58 26.99
#